data_AF-B7PWL3-F1
#
_entry.id   AF-B7PWL3-F1
#
_cell.length_a   1.000
_cell.length_b   1.000
_cell.length_c   1.000
_cell.angle_alpha   90.00
_cell.angle_beta   90.00
_cell.angle_gamma   90.00
#
_symmetry.space_group_name_H-M   'P 1'
#
loop_
_entity.id
_entity.type
_entity.pdbx_description
1 polymer ?
#
loop_
_entity_poly.entity_id
_entity_poly.type
_entity_poly.pdbx_seq_one_letter_code
_entity_poly.pdbx_strand_id
1 'polypeptide(L)'
;VSTMSRLVPSPDWFVGVDSLDLCLKGRWRDRVTVDADPLDAGTDQGLTFTAPRWASQPAANISRISSRWPTHPAASFYYPELERLPRIGYFQFRKLREYALVLERARQDSETRSNFILRYNACPATRVACLVSDWSSWSPCSQSCGLGESWRHRQVLQHPRGGARPCPPLRELRWCGSARSCRKPQSYFRW
;
A
#
# COMPACT_ATOMS: atom_id res chain seq x y z
N VAL A 1 5.57 0.46 -10.37
CA VAL A 1 5.73 -1.00 -10.17
C VAL A 1 5.35 -1.31 -8.75
N SER A 2 4.49 -2.31 -8.55
CA SER A 2 4.16 -2.83 -7.22
C SER A 2 4.48 -4.32 -7.18
N THR A 3 5.09 -4.78 -6.10
CA THR A 3 5.46 -6.19 -5.91
C THR A 3 5.51 -6.51 -4.42
N MET A 4 5.24 -7.76 -4.07
CA MET A 4 5.31 -8.27 -2.71
C MET A 4 5.90 -9.67 -2.68
N SER A 5 6.54 -10.02 -1.57
CA SER A 5 7.02 -11.37 -1.28
C SER A 5 6.76 -11.68 0.20
N ARG A 6 6.16 -12.84 0.47
CA ARG A 6 5.91 -13.33 1.83
C ARG A 6 7.22 -13.67 2.54
N LEU A 7 7.30 -13.44 3.84
CA LEU A 7 8.34 -14.00 4.70
C LEU A 7 7.92 -15.41 5.13
N VAL A 8 8.79 -16.41 4.93
CA VAL A 8 8.44 -17.81 5.18
C VAL A 8 9.40 -18.44 6.20
N PRO A 9 8.89 -19.08 7.28
CA PRO A 9 7.50 -19.02 7.75
C PRO A 9 7.18 -17.64 8.33
N SER A 10 5.89 -17.28 8.40
CA SER A 10 5.38 -16.13 9.15
C SER A 10 3.86 -16.28 9.31
N PRO A 11 3.21 -15.51 10.21
CA PRO A 11 1.76 -15.42 10.29
C PRO A 11 1.19 -14.82 9.00
N ASP A 12 1.50 -13.56 8.74
CA ASP A 12 1.07 -12.82 7.55
C ASP A 12 2.06 -11.71 7.14
N TRP A 13 3.34 -11.88 7.50
CA TRP A 13 4.37 -10.89 7.22
C TRP A 13 4.92 -11.00 5.80
N PHE A 14 5.23 -9.85 5.22
CA PHE A 14 5.75 -9.75 3.86
C PHE A 14 6.69 -8.55 3.72
N VAL A 15 7.41 -8.53 2.61
CA VAL A 15 8.15 -7.36 2.11
C VAL A 15 7.55 -6.93 0.79
N GLY A 16 7.56 -5.64 0.50
CA GLY A 16 7.01 -5.17 -0.77
C GLY A 16 7.39 -3.76 -1.11
N VAL A 17 7.13 -3.43 -2.37
CA VAL A 17 7.22 -2.07 -2.91
C VAL A 17 5.86 -1.76 -3.50
N ASP A 18 5.30 -0.61 -3.13
CA ASP A 18 4.06 -0.11 -3.72
C ASP A 18 4.35 1.10 -4.62
N SER A 19 3.76 1.09 -5.81
CA SER A 19 3.62 2.24 -6.69
C SER A 19 4.94 2.94 -7.02
N LEU A 20 6.04 2.17 -7.15
CA LEU A 20 7.35 2.70 -7.49
C LEU A 20 7.38 3.28 -8.90
N ASP A 21 7.67 4.57 -9.02
CA ASP A 21 7.83 5.22 -10.30
C ASP A 21 9.24 4.99 -10.87
N LEU A 22 9.32 4.23 -11.97
CA LEU A 22 10.57 4.00 -12.71
C LEU A 22 10.79 5.05 -13.81
N CYS A 23 9.80 5.90 -14.06
CA CYS A 23 9.86 6.99 -15.03
C CYS A 23 9.91 8.33 -14.29
N LEU A 24 10.98 9.11 -14.45
CA LEU A 24 11.00 10.46 -13.90
C LEU A 24 11.42 11.46 -14.95
N LYS A 25 10.63 12.54 -15.07
CA LYS A 25 10.88 13.65 -16.00
C LYS A 25 11.10 13.16 -17.45
N GLY A 26 10.31 12.16 -17.86
CA GLY A 26 10.37 11.59 -19.21
C GLY A 26 11.54 10.64 -19.47
N ARG A 27 12.30 10.24 -18.45
CA ARG A 27 13.41 9.29 -18.58
C ARG A 27 13.18 8.05 -17.72
N TRP A 28 13.37 6.88 -18.30
CA TRP A 28 13.41 5.63 -17.55
C TRP A 28 14.69 5.55 -16.73
N ARG A 29 14.54 5.19 -15.46
CA ARG A 29 15.68 4.95 -14.56
C ARG A 29 16.38 3.65 -14.92
N ASP A 30 17.70 3.70 -15.09
CA ASP A 30 18.50 2.51 -15.45
C ASP A 30 18.60 1.50 -14.31
N ARG A 31 18.67 1.99 -13.07
CA ARG A 31 18.74 1.16 -11.87
C ARG A 31 18.07 1.86 -10.70
N VAL A 32 17.24 1.13 -9.97
CA VAL A 32 16.63 1.57 -8.70
C VAL A 32 16.74 0.43 -7.71
N THR A 33 17.25 0.72 -6.51
CA THR A 33 17.29 -0.23 -5.40
C THR A 33 16.43 0.35 -4.28
N VAL A 34 15.50 -0.45 -3.77
CA VAL A 34 14.62 -0.09 -2.65
C VAL A 34 14.84 -1.10 -1.54
N ASP A 35 15.23 -0.61 -0.37
CA ASP A 35 15.36 -1.44 0.82
C ASP A 35 13.98 -1.90 1.28
N ALA A 36 13.88 -3.17 1.62
CA ALA A 36 12.63 -3.79 2.03
C ALA A 36 12.59 -3.93 3.55
N ASP A 37 11.54 -3.37 4.15
CA ASP A 37 11.23 -3.55 5.56
C ASP A 37 10.11 -4.57 5.72
N PRO A 38 10.07 -5.29 6.86
CA PRO A 38 8.97 -6.20 7.15
C PRO A 38 7.68 -5.41 7.36
N LEU A 39 6.63 -5.87 6.69
CA LEU A 39 5.27 -5.37 6.79
C LEU A 39 4.37 -6.48 7.33
N ASP A 40 3.43 -6.10 8.18
CA ASP A 40 2.36 -6.95 8.70
C ASP A 40 1.11 -6.69 7.87
N ALA A 41 0.43 -7.75 7.39
CA ALA A 41 -0.76 -7.60 6.56
C ALA A 41 -2.03 -7.24 7.35
N GLY A 42 -2.02 -7.42 8.67
CA GLY A 42 -3.15 -7.11 9.56
C GLY A 42 -4.25 -8.17 9.54
N THR A 43 -3.93 -9.40 9.13
CA THR A 43 -4.86 -10.52 8.93
C THR A 43 -4.65 -11.66 9.91
N ASP A 44 -3.47 -11.76 10.53
CA ASP A 44 -3.13 -12.73 11.58
C ASP A 44 -2.43 -12.02 12.75
N GLN A 45 -2.63 -12.49 13.98
CA GLN A 45 -2.13 -11.89 15.22
C GLN A 45 -0.87 -12.59 15.76
N GLY A 46 -0.34 -13.58 15.04
CA GLY A 46 0.88 -14.27 15.43
C GLY A 46 2.06 -13.31 15.66
N LEU A 47 2.76 -13.47 16.78
CA LEU A 47 3.92 -12.63 17.12
C LEU A 47 5.26 -13.22 16.66
N THR A 48 5.31 -14.53 16.37
CA THR A 48 6.52 -15.24 15.98
C THR A 48 6.39 -15.83 14.57
N PHE A 49 7.52 -16.13 13.93
CA PHE A 49 7.55 -16.71 12.58
C PHE A 49 6.75 -18.01 12.46
N THR A 50 6.69 -18.79 13.54
CA THR A 50 6.04 -20.11 13.60
C THR A 50 4.80 -20.11 14.50
N ALA A 51 4.23 -18.94 14.80
CA ALA A 51 3.01 -18.85 15.60
C ALA A 51 1.86 -19.64 14.92
N PRO A 52 0.98 -20.29 15.70
CA PRO A 52 -0.24 -20.87 15.16
C PRO A 52 -1.12 -19.77 14.56
N ARG A 53 -1.93 -20.14 13.57
CA ARG A 53 -2.83 -19.20 12.89
C ARG A 53 -3.82 -18.59 13.88
N TRP A 54 -3.87 -17.27 13.93
CA TRP A 54 -4.80 -16.52 14.76
C TRP A 54 -5.35 -15.31 14.00
N ALA A 55 -6.51 -15.48 13.35
CA ALA A 55 -7.05 -14.45 12.47
C ALA A 55 -7.41 -13.14 13.20
N SER A 56 -7.03 -12.01 12.61
CA SER A 56 -7.38 -10.66 13.06
C SER A 56 -8.84 -10.32 12.73
N GLN A 57 -9.63 -9.95 13.74
CA GLN A 57 -11.03 -9.54 13.59
C GLN A 57 -11.31 -8.22 14.32
N PRO A 58 -11.64 -7.13 13.59
CA PRO A 58 -11.63 -7.00 12.13
C PRO A 58 -10.20 -7.01 11.57
N ALA A 59 -10.06 -7.23 10.26
CA ALA A 59 -8.78 -7.06 9.58
C ALA A 59 -8.25 -5.63 9.76
N ALA A 60 -6.99 -5.53 10.15
CA ALA A 60 -6.26 -4.28 10.28
C ALA A 60 -5.67 -3.83 8.93
N ASN A 61 -5.19 -2.59 8.88
CA ASN A 61 -4.46 -2.12 7.71
C ASN A 61 -3.02 -2.66 7.77
N ILE A 62 -2.39 -2.75 6.59
CA ILE A 62 -0.96 -3.07 6.49
C ILE A 62 -0.16 -2.09 7.34
N SER A 63 0.75 -2.61 8.16
CA SER A 63 1.58 -1.81 9.06
C SER A 63 3.05 -2.20 8.95
N ARG A 64 3.95 -1.25 9.23
CA ARG A 64 5.39 -1.52 9.21
C ARG A 64 5.82 -2.12 10.54
N ILE A 65 6.50 -3.25 10.49
CA ILE A 65 7.14 -3.86 11.64
C ILE A 65 8.48 -3.14 11.86
N SER A 66 8.76 -2.77 13.10
CA SER A 66 9.99 -2.06 13.47
C SER A 66 10.68 -2.78 14.63
N SER A 67 11.90 -2.34 14.98
CA SER A 67 12.64 -2.91 16.11
C SER A 67 11.92 -2.73 17.45
N ARG A 68 10.96 -1.80 17.54
CA ARG A 68 10.22 -1.47 18.76
C ARG A 68 8.70 -1.65 18.60
N TRP A 69 8.23 -2.20 17.47
CA TRP A 69 6.81 -2.41 17.21
C TRP A 69 6.59 -3.69 16.39
N PRO A 70 5.75 -4.64 16.85
CA PRO A 70 4.96 -4.62 18.11
C PRO A 70 5.85 -4.68 19.37
N THR A 71 5.37 -4.11 20.48
CA THR A 71 6.15 -3.92 21.73
C THR A 71 6.27 -5.17 22.61
N HIS A 72 5.96 -6.35 22.08
CA HIS A 72 5.93 -7.58 22.86
C HIS A 72 7.31 -8.29 22.83
N PRO A 73 7.87 -8.73 23.98
CA PRO A 73 9.17 -9.41 24.02
C PRO A 73 9.28 -10.67 23.16
N ALA A 74 8.16 -11.39 22.97
CA ALA A 74 8.11 -12.57 22.10
C ALA A 74 7.99 -12.25 20.61
N ALA A 75 7.88 -10.98 20.20
CA ALA A 75 7.75 -10.65 18.79
C ALA A 75 9.08 -10.87 18.06
N SER A 76 9.06 -11.58 16.92
CA SER A 76 10.28 -11.97 16.18
C SER A 76 11.20 -10.81 15.81
N PHE A 77 10.63 -9.61 15.64
CA PHE A 77 11.33 -8.40 15.22
C PHE A 77 11.52 -7.38 16.36
N TYR A 78 11.28 -7.76 17.61
CA TYR A 78 11.46 -6.87 18.75
C TYR A 78 12.92 -6.87 19.24
N TYR A 79 13.64 -5.79 18.90
CA TYR A 79 15.03 -5.54 19.27
C TYR A 79 15.12 -4.13 19.88
N PRO A 80 14.79 -3.96 21.17
CA PRO A 80 14.59 -2.64 21.78
C PRO A 80 15.84 -1.76 21.81
N GLU A 81 17.02 -2.36 21.74
CA GLU A 81 18.31 -1.66 21.68
C GLU A 81 18.60 -1.08 20.29
N LEU A 82 17.99 -1.63 19.24
CA LEU A 82 18.19 -1.15 17.87
C LEU A 82 17.29 0.05 17.58
N GLU A 83 17.86 1.09 16.98
CA GLU A 83 17.12 2.24 16.46
C GLU A 83 16.25 1.85 15.25
N ARG A 84 16.76 0.96 14.40
CA ARG A 84 16.05 0.41 13.24
C ARG A 84 16.49 -1.03 12.99
N LEU A 85 15.60 -1.82 12.38
CA LEU A 85 15.93 -3.16 11.93
C LEU A 85 17.03 -3.11 10.85
N PRO A 86 17.97 -4.08 10.85
CA PRO A 86 18.84 -4.30 9.71
C PRO A 86 18.02 -4.59 8.45
N ARG A 87 18.63 -4.32 7.28
CA ARG A 87 18.00 -4.61 5.99
C ARG A 87 17.76 -6.12 5.87
N ILE A 88 16.49 -6.52 5.77
CA ILE A 88 16.11 -7.93 5.58
C ILE A 88 16.07 -8.34 4.10
N GLY A 89 16.02 -7.37 3.19
CA GLY A 89 16.06 -7.59 1.75
C GLY A 89 16.05 -6.29 0.98
N TYR A 90 16.09 -6.39 -0.34
CA TYR A 90 15.90 -5.24 -1.23
C TYR A 90 15.27 -5.68 -2.55
N PHE A 91 14.54 -4.78 -3.17
CA PHE A 91 14.08 -4.93 -4.55
C PHE A 91 14.97 -4.10 -5.45
N GLN A 92 15.54 -4.73 -6.47
CA GLN A 92 16.36 -4.06 -7.47
C GLN A 92 15.69 -4.13 -8.84
N PHE A 93 15.40 -2.98 -9.41
CA PHE A 93 14.87 -2.82 -10.76
C PHE A 93 16.00 -2.32 -11.66
N ARG A 94 16.28 -3.07 -12.74
CA ARG A 94 17.30 -2.70 -13.74
C ARG A 94 16.65 -2.63 -15.11
N LYS A 95 16.83 -1.51 -15.81
CA LYS A 95 16.42 -1.39 -17.21
C LYS A 95 17.30 -2.29 -18.05
N LEU A 96 16.70 -3.26 -18.73
CA LEU A 96 17.42 -4.17 -19.62
C LEU A 96 17.56 -3.59 -21.02
N ARG A 97 16.45 -3.12 -21.58
CA ARG A 97 16.35 -2.56 -22.93
C ARG A 97 15.27 -1.49 -22.96
N GLU A 98 15.40 -0.59 -23.91
CA GLU A 98 14.46 0.48 -24.19
C GLU A 98 14.17 0.48 -25.69
N TYR A 99 12.89 0.48 -26.04
CA TYR A 99 12.44 0.39 -27.42
C TYR A 99 11.86 1.74 -27.86
N ALA A 100 12.29 2.21 -29.03
CA ALA A 100 11.81 3.44 -29.65
C ALA A 100 10.50 3.18 -30.40
N LEU A 101 9.45 3.95 -30.11
CA LEU A 101 8.33 4.04 -31.04
C LEU A 101 8.72 5.02 -32.16
N VAL A 102 8.64 4.55 -33.40
CA VAL A 102 8.82 5.37 -34.60
C VAL A 102 7.44 5.79 -35.08
N LEU A 103 7.08 7.05 -34.83
CA LEU A 103 5.86 7.63 -35.39
C LEU A 103 6.23 8.36 -36.69
N GLU A 104 5.86 7.79 -37.83
CA GLU A 104 5.89 8.49 -39.10
C GLU A 104 4.69 9.43 -39.18
N ARG A 105 4.91 10.72 -38.91
CA ARG A 105 3.94 11.74 -39.31
C ARG A 105 4.14 12.01 -40.79
N ALA A 106 3.23 11.51 -41.63
CA ALA A 106 3.05 12.05 -42.97
C ALA A 106 2.57 13.51 -42.82
N ARG A 107 3.50 14.48 -42.86
CA ARG A 107 3.12 15.88 -43.08
C ARG A 107 2.70 16.01 -44.54
N GLN A 108 1.43 16.34 -44.72
CA GLN A 108 0.89 16.77 -46.00
C GLN A 108 1.08 18.29 -46.09
N ASP A 109 2.32 18.73 -46.29
CA ASP A 109 2.62 20.09 -46.72
C ASP A 109 3.89 20.04 -47.58
N SER A 110 3.73 20.42 -48.85
CA SER A 110 4.83 20.85 -49.72
C SER A 110 5.51 22.02 -49.01
N GLU A 111 6.78 22.01 -48.63
CA GLU A 111 7.87 22.24 -49.58
C GLU A 111 9.25 22.07 -48.90
N THR A 112 9.39 21.18 -47.92
CA THR A 112 10.71 20.84 -47.35
C THR A 112 10.72 19.39 -46.87
N ARG A 113 11.33 18.50 -47.65
CA ARG A 113 11.46 17.06 -47.39
C ARG A 113 12.48 16.76 -46.28
N SER A 114 12.20 17.24 -45.08
CA SER A 114 12.87 16.77 -43.87
C SER A 114 11.98 15.68 -43.25
N ASN A 115 12.25 14.41 -43.53
CA ASN A 115 11.64 13.30 -42.82
C ASN A 115 12.05 13.37 -41.34
N PHE A 116 11.26 14.05 -40.52
CA PHE A 116 11.54 14.20 -39.10
C PHE A 116 11.04 12.97 -38.35
N ILE A 117 11.90 11.96 -38.24
CA ILE A 117 11.63 10.77 -37.43
C ILE A 117 11.67 11.19 -35.96
N LEU A 118 10.50 11.36 -35.35
CA LEU A 118 10.38 11.49 -33.89
C LEU A 118 10.63 10.13 -33.25
N ARG A 119 11.89 9.87 -32.88
CA ARG A 119 12.24 8.75 -31.99
C ARG A 119 11.92 9.14 -30.56
N TYR A 120 10.76 8.70 -30.05
CA TYR A 120 10.42 8.92 -28.65
C TYR A 120 10.91 7.72 -27.81
N ASN A 121 12.10 7.86 -27.24
CA ASN A 121 12.67 6.94 -26.22
C ASN A 121 12.38 7.49 -24.82
N ALA A 122 11.17 8.00 -24.61
CA ALA A 122 10.82 8.67 -23.38
C ALA A 122 9.54 8.05 -22.84
N CYS A 123 9.57 7.70 -21.56
CA CYS A 123 8.36 7.36 -20.85
C CYS A 123 7.41 8.57 -20.84
N PRO A 124 6.08 8.37 -20.81
CA PRO A 124 5.14 9.47 -20.72
C PRO A 124 5.46 10.32 -19.48
N ALA A 125 5.98 11.54 -19.70
CA ALA A 125 6.37 12.47 -18.63
C ALA A 125 5.16 13.16 -17.99
N THR A 126 3.96 12.84 -18.45
CA THR A 126 2.73 13.46 -17.97
C THR A 126 2.49 13.05 -16.52
N ARG A 127 2.33 14.05 -15.67
CA ARG A 127 1.86 13.82 -14.31
C ARG A 127 0.43 13.33 -14.38
N VAL A 128 0.21 12.13 -13.88
CA VAL A 128 -1.13 11.55 -13.78
C VAL A 128 -1.50 11.59 -12.31
N ALA A 129 -2.57 12.33 -11.97
CA ALA A 129 -3.07 12.39 -10.61
C ALA A 129 -3.71 11.06 -10.20
N CYS A 130 -3.76 10.79 -8.89
CA CYS A 130 -4.54 9.67 -8.40
C CYS A 130 -6.03 9.94 -8.62
N LEU A 131 -6.75 8.96 -9.19
CA LEU A 131 -8.21 8.95 -9.24
C LEU A 131 -8.73 7.81 -8.37
N VAL A 132 -9.75 8.09 -7.57
CA VAL A 132 -10.39 7.12 -6.68
C VAL A 132 -11.88 7.05 -6.99
N SER A 133 -12.50 5.91 -6.68
CA SER A 133 -13.95 5.74 -6.81
C SER A 133 -14.70 6.56 -5.77
N ASP A 134 -16.02 6.62 -5.95
CA ASP A 134 -16.93 7.00 -4.87
C ASP A 134 -16.81 6.03 -3.70
N TRP A 135 -17.24 6.49 -2.53
CA TRP A 135 -17.28 5.69 -1.33
C TRP A 135 -18.37 4.61 -1.42
N SER A 136 -18.05 3.44 -0.87
CA SER A 136 -19.05 2.41 -0.57
C SER A 136 -20.11 2.95 0.40
N SER A 137 -21.24 2.26 0.47
CA SER A 137 -22.14 2.39 1.61
C SER A 137 -21.40 2.06 2.91
N TRP A 138 -21.83 2.70 3.99
CA TRP A 138 -21.34 2.39 5.33
C TRP A 138 -21.69 0.95 5.72
N SER A 139 -20.75 0.27 6.37
CA SER A 139 -21.00 -1.02 6.99
C SER A 139 -22.07 -0.89 8.07
N PRO A 140 -22.76 -1.99 8.41
CA PRO A 140 -23.51 -2.07 9.66
C PRO A 140 -22.63 -1.66 10.85
N CYS A 141 -23.27 -1.13 11.90
CA CYS A 141 -22.57 -0.79 13.13
C CYS A 141 -22.03 -2.08 13.76
N SER A 142 -20.78 -2.05 14.25
CA SER A 142 -20.14 -3.21 14.87
C SER A 142 -20.86 -3.69 16.13
N GLN A 143 -21.64 -2.81 16.75
CA GLN A 143 -22.45 -3.10 17.92
C GLN A 143 -23.94 -2.85 17.62
N SER A 144 -24.80 -3.73 18.12
CA SER A 144 -26.26 -3.57 18.03
C SER A 144 -26.83 -2.66 19.12
N CYS A 145 -26.08 -2.42 20.20
CA CYS A 145 -26.41 -1.46 21.24
C CYS A 145 -25.14 -0.75 21.74
N GLY A 146 -25.27 0.44 22.32
CA GLY A 146 -24.12 1.19 22.83
C GLY A 146 -23.38 1.91 21.72
N LEU A 147 -22.12 2.27 21.99
CA LEU A 147 -21.23 2.87 20.99
C LEU A 147 -20.54 1.75 20.21
N GLY A 148 -20.64 1.81 18.89
CA GLY A 148 -19.94 0.93 17.97
C GLY A 148 -19.23 1.74 16.89
N GLU A 149 -18.69 1.02 15.91
CA GLU A 149 -17.96 1.58 14.79
C GLU A 149 -18.59 1.14 13.48
N SER A 150 -18.60 2.02 12.49
CA SER A 150 -19.02 1.75 11.13
C SER A 150 -17.92 2.25 10.20
N TRP A 151 -17.69 1.51 9.13
CA TRP A 151 -16.61 1.82 8.18
C TRP A 151 -17.12 1.82 6.75
N ARG A 152 -16.42 2.54 5.88
CA ARG A 152 -16.63 2.50 4.42
C ARG A 152 -15.29 2.51 3.71
N HIS A 153 -15.29 2.08 2.45
CA HIS A 153 -14.08 1.99 1.65
C HIS A 153 -14.30 2.53 0.24
N ARG A 154 -13.22 2.82 -0.48
CA ARG A 154 -13.21 3.16 -1.90
C ARG A 154 -11.95 2.61 -2.55
N GLN A 155 -11.94 2.55 -3.87
CA GLN A 155 -10.86 1.94 -4.63
C GLN A 155 -10.08 2.98 -5.44
N VAL A 156 -8.82 2.68 -5.74
CA VAL A 156 -8.02 3.47 -6.67
C VAL A 156 -8.40 3.07 -8.09
N LEU A 157 -8.93 4.02 -8.85
CA LEU A 157 -9.23 3.84 -10.28
C LEU A 157 -7.99 4.12 -11.15
N GLN A 158 -7.15 5.06 -10.69
CA GLN A 158 -5.91 5.41 -11.36
C GLN A 158 -4.82 5.72 -10.33
N HIS A 159 -3.71 4.98 -10.37
CA HIS A 159 -2.55 5.26 -9.53
C HIS A 159 -1.81 6.53 -10.01
N PRO A 160 -1.28 7.33 -9.08
CA PRO A 160 -0.51 8.52 -9.42
C PRO A 160 0.80 8.15 -10.12
N ARG A 161 1.22 8.96 -11.10
CA ARG A 161 2.49 8.79 -11.84
C ARG A 161 3.18 10.13 -12.08
N GLY A 162 4.49 10.09 -12.36
CA GLY A 162 5.28 11.29 -12.68
C GLY A 162 5.54 12.19 -11.47
N GLY A 163 5.53 11.63 -10.25
CA GLY A 163 5.64 12.38 -9.00
C GLY A 163 4.39 13.19 -8.64
N ALA A 164 3.20 12.76 -9.10
CA ALA A 164 1.94 13.28 -8.60
C ALA A 164 1.72 12.93 -7.11
N ARG A 165 0.78 13.62 -6.46
CA ARG A 165 0.45 13.38 -5.03
C ARG A 165 -0.08 11.94 -4.82
N PRO A 166 0.21 11.33 -3.65
CA PRO A 166 -0.33 10.02 -3.32
C PRO A 166 -1.87 10.05 -3.27
N CYS A 167 -2.47 8.87 -3.39
CA CYS A 167 -3.92 8.74 -3.30
C CYS A 167 -4.45 9.20 -1.93
N PRO A 168 -5.64 9.80 -1.89
CA PRO A 168 -6.29 10.11 -0.62
C PRO A 168 -6.68 8.81 0.12
N PRO A 169 -7.06 8.89 1.41
CA PRO A 169 -7.42 7.71 2.21
C PRO A 169 -8.50 6.86 1.53
N LEU A 170 -8.31 5.53 1.54
CA LEU A 170 -9.21 4.56 0.90
C LEU A 170 -10.20 3.93 1.86
N ARG A 171 -10.03 4.15 3.16
CA ARG A 171 -10.89 3.63 4.23
C ARG A 171 -11.22 4.78 5.18
N GLU A 172 -12.45 4.79 5.65
CA GLU A 172 -12.93 5.76 6.63
C GLU A 172 -13.71 5.04 7.73
N LEU A 173 -13.55 5.53 8.96
CA LEU A 173 -14.21 5.01 10.15
C LEU A 173 -15.00 6.12 10.82
N ARG A 174 -16.17 5.77 11.34
CA ARG A 174 -16.99 6.65 12.18
C ARG A 174 -17.55 5.87 13.36
N TRP A 175 -17.79 6.59 14.45
CA TRP A 175 -18.59 6.08 15.56
C TRP A 175 -20.07 6.01 15.18
N CYS A 176 -20.77 5.00 15.68
CA CYS A 176 -22.21 4.79 15.51
C CYS A 176 -22.85 4.31 16.81
N GLY A 177 -24.18 4.34 16.86
CA GLY A 177 -24.95 3.90 18.02
C GLY A 177 -25.15 5.00 19.07
N SER A 178 -25.63 4.60 20.24
CA SER A 178 -25.98 5.51 21.35
C SER A 178 -25.69 4.85 22.69
N ALA A 179 -25.04 5.60 23.57
CA ALA A 179 -24.74 5.16 24.94
C ALA A 179 -26.00 4.84 25.77
N ARG A 180 -27.19 5.27 25.33
CA ARG A 180 -28.45 5.11 26.06
C ARG A 180 -29.22 3.81 25.75
N SER A 181 -28.73 2.98 24.83
CA SER A 181 -29.54 1.91 24.22
C SER A 181 -29.17 0.48 24.63
N CYS A 182 -28.20 0.25 25.53
CA CYS A 182 -27.98 -1.09 26.07
C CYS A 182 -28.77 -1.29 27.37
N ARG A 183 -29.69 -2.28 27.38
CA ARG A 183 -30.22 -2.81 28.64
C ARG A 183 -29.06 -3.45 29.39
N LYS A 184 -28.63 -2.86 30.52
CA LYS A 184 -27.74 -3.55 31.44
C LYS A 184 -28.47 -4.79 31.97
N PRO A 185 -27.96 -6.03 31.82
CA PRO A 185 -28.25 -7.04 32.80
C PRO A 185 -27.47 -6.64 34.06
N GLN A 186 -28.19 -6.26 35.12
CA GLN A 186 -27.61 -6.23 36.47
C GLN A 186 -27.18 -7.65 36.83
N SER A 187 -25.91 -8.04 36.61
CA SER A 187 -25.34 -9.25 37.24
C SER A 187 -23.82 -9.43 37.00
N TYR A 188 -23.04 -8.36 36.99
CA TYR A 188 -21.57 -8.49 36.95
C TYR A 188 -20.92 -8.38 38.34
N PHE A 189 -21.60 -7.82 39.34
CA PHE A 189 -21.10 -7.87 40.73
C PHE A 189 -22.16 -8.46 41.65
N ARG A 190 -21.95 -9.73 42.04
CA ARG A 190 -22.41 -10.26 43.32
C ARG A 190 -21.14 -10.47 44.15
N TRP A 191 -20.90 -9.55 45.09
CA TRP A 191 -20.05 -9.80 46.25
C TRP A 191 -20.93 -10.38 47.35
#